data_AF-A0A1W1C367-F1
#
_entry.id   AF-A0A1W1C367-F1
#
_cell.length_a   1.000
_cell.length_b   1.000
_cell.length_c   1.000
_cell.angle_alpha   90.00
_cell.angle_beta   90.00
_cell.angle_gamma   90.00
#
_symmetry.space_group_name_H-M   'P 1'
#
loop_
_entity.id
_entity.type
_entity.pdbx_description
1 polymer ?
#
loop_
_entity_poly.entity_id
_entity_poly.type
_entity_poly.pdbx_seq_one_letter_code
_entity_poly.pdbx_strand_id
1 'polypeptide(L)'
;MKNFSDSRLFSTLLFFLIVGVIAKIIWLSVAMLFLPKSGVEHIEVSKTKPLFYRVKLAKQSTKKKAPPKVIKQKPVIGTMNGIKLIALYNASDALVVTVKKAKKTKVLAKGENIDGFILSSAGSDYAIFRKGKKEFKLILKDSKIKNPSSITKAKSSPSKPKKDLVKGIVKNEDGIGKIVSKGLLSSYTKDIDKVWKDIGIDEYKVKGQLQGFKVNFVKKGSDFEKLDLRRGDILKAVNGQELNSYNAAFSFYKEMESIENLTLSIIRNNQEMELEYEIK
;
A
#
# COMPACT_ATOMS: atom_id res chain seq x y z
N MET A 1 3.24 85.12 1.46
CA MET A 1 3.56 83.69 1.61
C MET A 1 4.83 83.59 2.45
N LYS A 2 4.77 83.00 3.65
CA LYS A 2 5.85 83.03 4.64
C LYS A 2 6.74 81.79 4.43
N ASN A 3 7.98 82.01 4.01
CA ASN A 3 8.93 80.93 3.68
C ASN A 3 9.42 80.24 4.96
N PHE A 4 8.81 79.12 5.33
CA PHE A 4 9.23 78.24 6.42
C PHE A 4 10.27 77.22 5.94
N SER A 5 11.47 77.68 5.54
CA SER A 5 12.61 76.77 5.32
C SER A 5 13.79 77.22 6.16
N ASP A 6 13.73 76.91 7.45
CA ASP A 6 14.92 77.01 8.29
C ASP A 6 15.90 75.91 7.86
N SER A 7 16.96 76.31 7.14
CA SER A 7 17.94 75.41 6.51
C SER A 7 18.54 74.39 7.48
N ARG A 8 18.64 74.74 8.77
CA ARG A 8 19.16 73.84 9.81
C ARG A 8 18.15 72.75 10.18
N LEU A 9 16.86 73.09 10.28
CA LEU A 9 15.80 72.12 10.56
C LEU A 9 15.59 71.17 9.37
N PHE A 10 15.74 71.67 8.15
CA PHE A 10 15.69 70.84 6.95
C PHE A 10 16.88 69.87 6.89
N SER A 11 18.08 70.33 7.22
CA SER A 11 19.30 69.51 7.24
C SER A 11 19.23 68.40 8.30
N THR A 12 18.76 68.71 9.52
CA THR A 12 18.60 67.69 10.57
C THR A 12 17.51 66.67 10.22
N LEU A 13 16.38 67.12 9.66
CA LEU A 13 15.34 66.23 9.16
C LEU A 13 15.86 65.29 8.06
N LEU A 14 16.64 65.84 7.11
CA LEU A 14 17.24 65.08 6.02
C LEU A 14 18.24 64.04 6.53
N PHE A 15 19.04 64.40 7.55
CA PHE A 15 19.98 63.48 8.19
C PHE A 15 19.25 62.27 8.81
N PHE A 16 18.18 62.49 9.57
CA PHE A 16 17.39 61.38 10.15
C PHE A 16 16.72 60.51 9.08
N LEU A 17 16.27 61.12 7.98
CA LEU A 17 15.69 60.39 6.85
C LEU A 17 16.74 59.49 6.18
N ILE A 18 17.95 60.01 5.95
CA ILE A 18 19.08 59.24 5.39
C ILE A 18 19.44 58.07 6.31
N VAL A 19 19.53 58.30 7.63
CA VAL A 19 19.80 57.22 8.60
C VAL A 19 18.72 56.14 8.56
N GLY A 20 17.44 56.51 8.46
CA GLY A 20 16.34 55.57 8.34
C GLY A 20 16.40 54.73 7.06
N VAL A 21 16.81 55.33 5.94
CA VAL A 21 17.02 54.62 4.67
C VAL A 21 18.18 53.64 4.78
N ILE A 22 19.30 54.05 5.38
CA ILE A 22 20.47 53.17 5.60
C ILE A 22 20.07 51.96 6.48
N ALA A 23 19.33 52.19 7.57
CA ALA A 23 18.84 51.11 8.42
C ALA A 23 17.96 50.11 7.66
N LYS A 24 17.07 50.60 6.77
CA LYS A 24 16.26 49.73 5.90
C LYS A 24 17.10 48.92 4.91
N ILE A 25 18.14 49.51 4.33
CA ILE A 25 19.02 48.82 3.39
C ILE A 25 19.82 47.72 4.10
N ILE A 26 20.31 47.99 5.31
CA ILE A 26 20.99 47.00 6.15
C ILE A 26 20.02 45.85 6.47
N TRP A 27 18.78 46.17 6.91
CA TRP A 27 17.77 45.16 7.20
C TRP A 27 17.41 44.29 5.98
N LEU A 28 17.23 44.91 4.81
CA LEU A 28 16.97 44.20 3.56
C LEU A 28 18.14 43.27 3.16
N SER A 29 19.38 43.73 3.37
CA SER A 29 20.57 42.93 3.07
C SER A 29 20.69 41.72 3.99
N VAL A 30 20.41 41.89 5.29
CA VAL A 30 20.35 40.79 6.26
C VAL A 30 19.24 39.81 5.89
N ALA A 31 18.05 40.31 5.54
CA ALA A 31 16.94 39.48 5.11
C ALA A 31 17.28 38.65 3.86
N MET A 32 17.94 39.24 2.86
CA MET A 32 18.41 38.53 1.65
C MET A 32 19.45 37.43 1.95
N LEU A 33 20.28 37.62 2.97
CA LEU A 33 21.31 36.66 3.36
C LEU A 33 20.78 35.53 4.24
N PHE A 34 19.81 35.82 5.12
CA PHE A 34 19.30 34.86 6.11
C PHE A 34 17.98 34.20 5.72
N LEU A 35 17.18 34.77 4.81
CA LEU A 35 15.95 34.12 4.35
C LEU A 35 16.28 33.10 3.24
N PRO A 36 15.76 31.86 3.34
CA PRO A 36 15.88 30.90 2.27
C PRO A 36 15.19 31.42 1.01
N LYS A 37 15.88 31.37 -0.14
CA LYS A 37 15.38 31.83 -1.45
C LYS A 37 14.25 30.97 -2.03
N SER A 38 13.81 29.96 -1.29
CA SER A 38 12.67 29.11 -1.64
C SER A 38 11.42 29.68 -0.98
N GLY A 39 10.44 30.09 -1.78
CA GLY A 39 9.09 30.29 -1.26
C GLY A 39 8.61 29.00 -0.61
N VAL A 40 7.85 29.12 0.49
CA VAL A 40 7.00 28.01 0.93
C VAL A 40 5.96 27.88 -0.16
N GLU A 41 6.20 27.01 -1.15
CA GLU A 41 5.15 26.59 -2.05
C GLU A 41 4.06 26.00 -1.17
N HIS A 42 3.00 26.79 -0.94
CA HIS A 42 1.70 26.24 -0.66
C HIS A 42 1.34 25.43 -1.90
N ILE A 43 1.81 24.19 -1.92
CA ILE A 43 1.23 23.17 -2.78
C ILE A 43 -0.19 23.08 -2.27
N GLU A 44 -1.12 23.73 -2.96
CA GLU A 44 -2.52 23.40 -2.86
C GLU A 44 -2.59 21.90 -3.13
N VAL A 45 -2.77 21.13 -2.07
CA VAL A 45 -3.11 19.73 -2.18
C VAL A 45 -4.50 19.71 -2.79
N SER A 46 -4.53 19.76 -4.12
CA SER A 46 -5.70 19.42 -4.90
C SER A 46 -6.24 18.13 -4.31
N LYS A 47 -7.42 18.20 -3.70
CA LYS A 47 -8.13 17.10 -3.03
C LYS A 47 -8.57 15.99 -4.01
N THR A 48 -7.97 15.93 -5.18
CA THR A 48 -8.15 14.87 -6.16
C THR A 48 -6.83 14.68 -6.92
N LYS A 49 -5.88 13.95 -6.33
CA LYS A 49 -4.79 13.37 -7.13
C LYS A 49 -5.26 12.01 -7.66
N PRO A 50 -5.17 11.76 -8.97
CA PRO A 50 -5.61 10.52 -9.56
C PRO A 50 -4.79 9.35 -9.01
N LEU A 51 -5.48 8.27 -8.66
CA LEU A 51 -4.88 6.97 -8.39
C LEU A 51 -4.12 6.54 -9.66
N PHE A 52 -2.81 6.74 -9.70
CA PHE A 52 -1.98 6.22 -10.78
C PHE A 52 -1.80 4.71 -10.59
N TYR A 53 -2.82 3.95 -10.99
CA TYR A 53 -2.59 2.55 -11.34
C TYR A 53 -1.83 2.53 -12.68
N ARG A 54 -0.69 1.84 -12.72
CA ARG A 54 -0.09 1.41 -13.99
C ARG A 54 -0.99 0.35 -14.60
N VAL A 55 -2.07 0.79 -15.26
CA VAL A 55 -2.78 -0.08 -16.19
C VAL A 55 -1.83 -0.26 -17.38
N LYS A 56 -1.43 -1.50 -17.66
CA LYS A 56 -0.95 -1.85 -19.01
C LYS A 56 -2.15 -1.66 -19.94
N LEU A 57 -2.35 -0.44 -20.45
CA LEU A 57 -3.31 -0.23 -21.52
C LEU A 57 -2.88 -1.17 -22.64
N ALA A 58 -3.82 -2.05 -23.01
CA ALA A 58 -3.61 -3.08 -23.99
C ALA A 58 -2.85 -2.52 -25.20
N LYS A 59 -1.87 -3.30 -25.69
CA LYS A 59 -1.30 -3.16 -27.03
C LYS A 59 -2.39 -2.60 -27.95
N GLN A 60 -2.18 -1.41 -28.50
CA GLN A 60 -3.01 -0.88 -29.56
C GLN A 60 -3.01 -1.92 -30.68
N SER A 61 -4.05 -2.75 -30.69
CA SER A 61 -4.35 -3.62 -31.79
C SER A 61 -4.78 -2.68 -32.91
N THR A 62 -3.85 -2.48 -33.83
CA THR A 62 -4.10 -1.99 -35.18
C THR A 62 -5.49 -2.45 -35.62
N LYS A 63 -6.39 -1.51 -35.88
CA LYS A 63 -7.72 -1.75 -36.46
C LYS A 63 -7.55 -2.58 -37.74
N LYS A 64 -7.67 -3.90 -37.62
CA LYS A 64 -7.92 -4.79 -38.75
C LYS A 64 -9.43 -4.82 -38.93
N LYS A 65 -9.88 -4.53 -40.16
CA LYS A 65 -11.28 -4.56 -40.61
C LYS A 65 -12.03 -5.74 -39.97
N ALA A 66 -13.25 -5.46 -39.51
CA ALA A 66 -14.14 -6.43 -38.89
C ALA A 66 -14.22 -7.69 -39.77
N PRO A 67 -13.78 -8.86 -39.28
CA PRO A 67 -14.17 -10.13 -39.85
C PRO A 67 -15.67 -10.31 -39.59
N PRO A 68 -16.40 -10.98 -40.50
CA PRO A 68 -17.82 -11.22 -40.35
C PRO A 68 -18.11 -11.87 -39.00
N LYS A 69 -19.23 -11.49 -38.40
CA LYS A 69 -19.74 -11.94 -37.10
C LYS A 69 -19.74 -13.47 -37.06
N VAL A 70 -18.64 -14.07 -36.59
CA VAL A 70 -18.60 -15.49 -36.28
C VAL A 70 -19.49 -15.65 -35.07
N ILE A 71 -20.66 -16.26 -35.31
CA ILE A 71 -21.55 -16.78 -34.28
C ILE A 71 -20.67 -17.64 -33.36
N LYS A 72 -20.33 -17.11 -32.18
CA LYS A 72 -19.75 -17.92 -31.10
C LYS A 72 -20.82 -18.92 -30.72
N GLN A 73 -20.71 -20.12 -31.28
CA GLN A 73 -21.50 -21.27 -30.86
C GLN A 73 -21.30 -21.42 -29.34
N LYS A 74 -22.39 -21.45 -28.57
CA LYS A 74 -22.34 -21.78 -27.14
C LYS A 74 -21.54 -23.09 -27.02
N PRO A 75 -20.43 -23.12 -26.27
CA PRO A 75 -19.64 -24.34 -26.15
C PRO A 75 -20.52 -25.41 -25.52
N VAL A 76 -20.56 -26.59 -26.14
CA VAL A 76 -21.20 -27.77 -25.57
C VAL A 76 -20.40 -28.15 -24.33
N ILE A 77 -20.97 -27.87 -23.16
CA ILE A 77 -20.38 -28.14 -21.85
C ILE A 77 -20.35 -29.66 -21.68
N GLY A 78 -19.19 -30.27 -21.91
CA GLY A 78 -18.97 -31.68 -21.58
C GLY A 78 -18.54 -31.83 -20.12
N THR A 79 -19.02 -32.88 -19.45
CA THR A 79 -18.59 -33.23 -18.08
C THR A 79 -17.35 -34.14 -18.13
N MET A 80 -16.29 -33.77 -17.42
CA MET A 80 -15.11 -34.62 -17.23
C MET A 80 -15.34 -35.63 -16.10
N ASN A 81 -16.09 -36.70 -16.39
CA ASN A 81 -16.35 -37.75 -15.41
C ASN A 81 -15.03 -38.39 -14.92
N GLY A 82 -14.82 -38.38 -13.60
CA GLY A 82 -13.67 -39.02 -12.94
C GLY A 82 -12.49 -38.09 -12.59
N ILE A 83 -12.51 -36.83 -13.03
CA ILE A 83 -11.51 -35.81 -12.67
C ILE A 83 -12.19 -34.73 -11.84
N LYS A 84 -11.64 -34.43 -10.66
CA LYS A 84 -12.16 -33.38 -9.76
C LYS A 84 -11.15 -32.25 -9.66
N LEU A 85 -11.62 -31.02 -9.81
CA LEU A 85 -10.82 -29.84 -9.46
C LEU A 85 -10.82 -29.71 -7.93
N ILE A 86 -9.62 -29.62 -7.34
CA ILE A 86 -9.47 -29.53 -5.87
C ILE A 86 -8.70 -28.28 -5.42
N ALA A 87 -7.94 -27.64 -6.31
CA ALA A 87 -7.35 -26.33 -6.07
C ALA A 87 -7.20 -25.58 -7.40
N LEU A 88 -7.30 -24.26 -7.33
CA LEU A 88 -7.21 -23.35 -8.47
C LEU A 88 -6.45 -22.10 -8.02
N TYR A 89 -5.40 -21.75 -8.74
CA TYR A 89 -4.66 -20.50 -8.62
C TYR A 89 -4.68 -19.79 -9.97
N ASN A 90 -5.31 -18.62 -10.01
CA ASN A 90 -5.52 -17.85 -11.23
C ASN A 90 -5.11 -16.39 -10.99
N ALA A 91 -3.86 -16.09 -11.27
CA ALA A 91 -3.27 -14.76 -11.19
C ALA A 91 -2.99 -14.20 -12.60
N SER A 92 -2.61 -12.92 -12.66
CA SER A 92 -2.36 -12.24 -13.95
C SER A 92 -1.20 -12.82 -14.75
N ASP A 93 -0.25 -13.48 -14.08
CA ASP A 93 0.99 -14.02 -14.59
C ASP A 93 1.04 -15.55 -14.61
N ALA A 94 0.26 -16.21 -13.76
CA ALA A 94 0.25 -17.67 -13.65
C ALA A 94 -1.15 -18.25 -13.47
N LEU A 95 -1.40 -19.35 -14.20
CA LEU A 95 -2.58 -20.20 -14.05
C LEU A 95 -2.12 -21.61 -13.73
N VAL A 96 -2.47 -22.08 -12.53
CA VAL A 96 -2.12 -23.40 -12.00
C VAL A 96 -3.35 -24.03 -11.38
N VAL A 97 -3.63 -25.29 -11.69
CA VAL A 97 -4.74 -26.06 -11.12
C VAL A 97 -4.24 -27.36 -10.55
N THR A 98 -4.85 -27.81 -9.45
CA THR A 98 -4.66 -29.17 -8.95
C THR A 98 -5.90 -29.99 -9.22
N VAL A 99 -5.72 -31.07 -9.98
CA VAL A 99 -6.77 -32.02 -10.33
C VAL A 99 -6.54 -33.35 -9.63
N LYS A 100 -7.62 -33.96 -9.16
CA LYS A 100 -7.63 -35.29 -8.54
C LYS A 100 -8.34 -36.27 -9.47
N LYS A 101 -7.64 -37.35 -9.84
CA LYS A 101 -8.20 -38.49 -10.56
C LYS A 101 -8.01 -39.74 -9.72
N ALA A 102 -9.13 -40.39 -9.34
CA ALA A 102 -9.14 -41.47 -8.37
C ALA A 102 -8.42 -41.10 -7.04
N LYS A 103 -7.28 -41.73 -6.72
CA LYS A 103 -6.47 -41.47 -5.51
C LYS A 103 -5.24 -40.59 -5.76
N LYS A 104 -4.95 -40.19 -7.00
CA LYS A 104 -3.75 -39.42 -7.36
C LYS A 104 -4.11 -37.96 -7.66
N THR A 105 -3.23 -37.05 -7.25
CA THR A 105 -3.32 -35.61 -7.54
C THR A 105 -2.24 -35.24 -8.55
N LYS A 106 -2.56 -34.31 -9.45
CA LYS A 106 -1.62 -33.75 -10.42
C LYS A 106 -1.81 -32.24 -10.48
N VAL A 107 -0.71 -31.52 -10.42
CA VAL A 107 -0.65 -30.07 -10.63
C VAL A 107 -0.45 -29.83 -12.12
N LEU A 108 -1.20 -28.87 -12.68
CA LEU A 108 -1.14 -28.53 -14.10
C LEU A 108 -1.02 -27.01 -14.25
N ALA A 109 -0.06 -26.55 -15.04
CA ALA A 109 0.05 -25.17 -15.50
C ALA A 109 -0.78 -24.94 -16.79
N LYS A 110 -0.98 -23.68 -17.17
CA LYS A 110 -1.65 -23.31 -18.42
C LYS A 110 -0.99 -23.98 -19.62
N GLY A 111 -1.79 -24.66 -20.45
CA GLY A 111 -1.30 -25.41 -21.61
C GLY A 111 -0.85 -26.84 -21.31
N GLU A 112 -0.73 -27.23 -20.04
CA GLU A 112 -0.41 -28.61 -19.67
C GLU A 112 -1.63 -29.54 -19.79
N ASN A 113 -1.34 -30.84 -19.96
CA ASN A 113 -2.32 -31.86 -20.29
C ASN A 113 -2.50 -32.91 -19.17
N ILE A 114 -3.74 -33.33 -18.97
CA ILE A 114 -4.12 -34.56 -18.27
C ILE A 114 -5.12 -35.37 -19.11
N ASP A 115 -4.81 -36.62 -19.45
CA ASP A 115 -5.69 -37.53 -20.20
C ASP A 115 -6.31 -36.95 -21.49
N GLY A 116 -5.55 -36.11 -22.19
CA GLY A 116 -6.00 -35.43 -23.41
C GLY A 116 -6.74 -34.12 -23.16
N PHE A 117 -6.91 -33.70 -21.90
CA PHE A 117 -7.51 -32.43 -21.51
C PHE A 117 -6.42 -31.40 -21.21
N ILE A 118 -6.38 -30.34 -22.01
CA ILE A 118 -5.41 -29.26 -21.88
C ILE A 118 -6.04 -28.12 -21.07
N LEU A 119 -5.35 -27.63 -20.05
CA LEU A 119 -5.81 -26.46 -19.30
C LEU A 119 -5.80 -25.21 -20.20
N SER A 120 -6.98 -24.66 -20.47
CA SER A 120 -7.15 -23.53 -21.38
C SER A 120 -7.23 -22.20 -20.62
N SER A 121 -8.13 -22.14 -19.63
CA SER A 121 -8.39 -20.94 -18.83
C SER A 121 -9.03 -21.32 -17.49
N ALA A 122 -9.16 -20.36 -16.60
CA ALA A 122 -9.94 -20.52 -15.37
C ALA A 122 -10.66 -19.22 -15.00
N GLY A 123 -11.73 -19.37 -14.24
CA GLY A 123 -12.45 -18.28 -13.57
C GLY A 123 -12.07 -18.20 -12.09
N SER A 124 -12.98 -17.71 -11.26
CA SER A 124 -12.85 -17.64 -9.80
C SER A 124 -12.95 -19.02 -9.13
N ASP A 125 -13.83 -19.87 -9.64
CA ASP A 125 -14.28 -21.12 -8.99
C ASP A 125 -14.32 -22.30 -9.97
N TYR A 126 -13.81 -22.14 -11.18
CA TYR A 126 -13.81 -23.18 -12.20
C TYR A 126 -12.59 -23.10 -13.10
N ALA A 127 -12.20 -24.24 -13.66
CA ALA A 127 -11.20 -24.35 -14.72
C ALA A 127 -11.84 -24.88 -16.00
N ILE A 128 -11.44 -24.30 -17.14
CA ILE A 128 -11.85 -24.73 -18.47
C ILE A 128 -10.71 -25.52 -19.11
N PHE A 129 -11.03 -26.76 -19.46
CA PHE A 129 -10.15 -27.65 -20.18
C PHE A 129 -10.61 -27.79 -21.63
N ARG A 130 -9.67 -27.98 -22.55
CA ARG A 130 -9.95 -28.22 -23.96
C ARG A 130 -9.47 -29.59 -24.38
N LYS A 131 -10.32 -30.35 -25.07
CA LYS A 131 -9.97 -31.62 -25.71
C LYS A 131 -10.54 -31.61 -27.13
N GLY A 132 -9.67 -31.40 -28.12
CA GLY A 132 -10.08 -31.14 -29.50
C GLY A 132 -10.83 -29.80 -29.65
N LYS A 133 -12.01 -29.82 -30.29
CA LYS A 133 -12.90 -28.66 -30.47
C LYS A 133 -13.88 -28.43 -29.30
N LYS A 134 -13.84 -29.26 -28.25
CA LYS A 134 -14.78 -29.22 -27.12
C LYS A 134 -14.10 -28.64 -25.87
N GLU A 135 -14.85 -27.81 -25.15
CA GLU A 135 -14.45 -27.24 -23.86
C GLU A 135 -15.21 -27.91 -22.72
N PHE A 136 -14.53 -28.09 -21.59
CA PHE A 136 -14.99 -28.83 -20.43
C PHE A 136 -14.78 -27.97 -19.20
N LYS A 137 -15.87 -27.61 -18.52
CA LYS A 137 -15.84 -26.78 -17.30
C LYS A 137 -15.81 -27.69 -16.07
N LEU A 138 -14.76 -27.59 -15.27
CA LEU A 138 -14.64 -28.23 -13.97
C LEU A 138 -14.80 -27.19 -12.87
N ILE A 139 -15.84 -27.32 -12.05
CA ILE A 139 -16.10 -26.44 -10.91
C ILE A 139 -15.34 -26.98 -9.69
N LEU A 140 -14.72 -26.07 -8.93
CA LEU A 140 -14.07 -26.37 -7.66
C LEU A 140 -15.18 -26.74 -6.67
N LYS A 141 -15.28 -28.02 -6.31
CA LYS A 141 -16.26 -28.44 -5.31
C LYS A 141 -15.75 -28.03 -3.95
N ASP A 142 -16.50 -27.18 -3.26
CA ASP A 142 -16.30 -26.89 -1.84
C ASP A 142 -16.18 -28.20 -1.09
N SER A 143 -14.97 -28.51 -0.65
CA SER A 143 -14.76 -29.61 0.27
C SER A 143 -15.38 -29.16 1.59
N LYS A 144 -16.64 -29.54 1.81
CA LYS A 144 -17.41 -29.30 3.04
C LYS A 144 -16.50 -29.39 4.28
N ILE A 145 -16.07 -28.24 4.78
CA ILE A 145 -15.66 -28.11 6.17
C ILE A 145 -16.96 -28.22 6.96
N LYS A 146 -17.15 -29.35 7.63
CA LYS A 146 -18.28 -29.58 8.53
C LYS A 146 -18.16 -28.61 9.71
N ASN A 147 -18.88 -27.50 9.65
CA ASN A 147 -19.82 -27.02 10.68
C ASN A 147 -20.01 -25.49 10.56
N PRO A 148 -21.19 -25.03 10.10
CA PRO A 148 -21.67 -23.69 10.41
C PRO A 148 -22.40 -23.79 11.77
N SER A 149 -21.68 -23.66 12.87
CA SER A 149 -22.33 -23.57 14.19
C SER A 149 -22.68 -22.11 14.47
N SER A 150 -23.95 -21.81 14.25
CA SER A 150 -24.72 -20.74 14.89
C SER A 150 -24.33 -20.57 16.36
N ILE A 151 -24.01 -19.35 16.75
CA ILE A 151 -23.66 -18.98 18.12
C ILE A 151 -24.94 -19.00 18.97
N THR A 152 -25.25 -20.13 19.60
CA THR A 152 -26.06 -20.16 20.82
C THR A 152 -25.15 -19.79 22.00
N LYS A 153 -25.56 -18.75 22.74
CA LYS A 153 -24.91 -18.32 23.98
C LYS A 153 -24.90 -19.48 24.98
N ALA A 154 -23.72 -19.95 25.37
CA ALA A 154 -23.52 -20.80 26.53
C ALA A 154 -22.59 -20.11 27.54
N LYS A 155 -23.02 -20.23 28.79
CA LYS A 155 -22.63 -19.49 29.99
C LYS A 155 -21.19 -19.78 30.43
N SER A 156 -20.57 -18.75 30.99
CA SER A 156 -19.24 -18.68 31.59
C SER A 156 -18.99 -19.65 32.76
N SER A 157 -17.80 -20.25 32.82
CA SER A 157 -17.02 -20.42 34.06
C SER A 157 -15.54 -20.72 33.74
N PRO A 158 -14.56 -20.28 34.56
CA PRO A 158 -13.26 -19.81 34.10
C PRO A 158 -12.14 -20.85 34.26
N SER A 159 -11.25 -20.91 33.27
CA SER A 159 -9.91 -21.46 33.46
C SER A 159 -8.84 -20.47 32.99
N LYS A 160 -7.78 -20.38 33.82
CA LYS A 160 -6.68 -19.41 33.84
C LYS A 160 -6.12 -18.98 32.47
N PRO A 161 -5.70 -17.70 32.32
CA PRO A 161 -5.20 -17.18 31.05
C PRO A 161 -3.75 -17.62 30.81
N LYS A 162 -3.52 -18.45 29.80
CA LYS A 162 -2.28 -18.36 29.02
C LYS A 162 -2.47 -17.25 28.00
N LYS A 163 -1.98 -16.07 28.39
CA LYS A 163 -1.85 -14.86 27.59
C LYS A 163 -0.85 -15.16 26.48
N ASP A 164 -1.32 -15.25 25.24
CA ASP A 164 -0.63 -14.84 23.99
C ASP A 164 -1.48 -15.23 22.77
N LEU A 165 -2.77 -14.88 22.81
CA LEU A 165 -3.60 -14.89 21.61
C LEU A 165 -3.41 -13.56 20.90
N VAL A 166 -2.77 -13.67 19.74
CA VAL A 166 -2.53 -12.67 18.69
C VAL A 166 -3.82 -11.92 18.38
N LYS A 167 -4.11 -10.88 19.15
CA LYS A 167 -5.34 -10.11 19.03
C LYS A 167 -5.12 -8.96 18.03
N GLY A 168 -5.03 -9.30 16.75
CA GLY A 168 -5.21 -8.30 15.70
C GLY A 168 -4.28 -8.36 14.49
N ILE A 169 -3.30 -9.27 14.41
CA ILE A 169 -2.49 -9.42 13.20
C ILE A 169 -2.58 -10.87 12.72
N VAL A 170 -3.17 -11.07 11.54
CA VAL A 170 -3.30 -12.38 10.91
C VAL A 170 -2.59 -12.33 9.56
N LYS A 171 -1.86 -13.38 9.21
CA LYS A 171 -1.33 -13.50 7.84
C LYS A 171 -2.51 -13.66 6.90
N ASN A 172 -2.51 -12.93 5.78
CA ASN A 172 -3.56 -13.07 4.81
C ASN A 172 -3.59 -14.51 4.26
N GLU A 173 -4.78 -15.05 3.99
CA GLU A 173 -4.96 -16.44 3.54
C GLU A 173 -4.31 -16.67 2.15
N ASP A 174 -4.07 -15.59 1.40
CA ASP A 174 -3.41 -15.55 0.10
C ASP A 174 -1.86 -15.51 0.19
N GLY A 175 -1.30 -15.42 1.40
CA GLY A 175 0.15 -15.35 1.63
C GLY A 175 0.81 -14.00 1.26
N ILE A 176 0.04 -13.06 0.70
CA ILE A 176 0.49 -11.71 0.32
C ILE A 176 -0.17 -10.70 1.28
N GLY A 177 0.67 -9.92 1.96
CA GLY A 177 0.24 -8.92 2.93
C GLY A 177 -0.24 -9.49 4.27
N LYS A 178 -0.50 -8.59 5.22
CA LYS A 178 -0.96 -8.93 6.58
C LYS A 178 -2.25 -8.20 6.92
N ILE A 179 -3.19 -8.91 7.53
CA ILE A 179 -4.44 -8.34 8.02
C ILE A 179 -4.20 -7.76 9.39
N VAL A 180 -4.51 -6.48 9.56
CA VAL A 180 -4.38 -5.72 10.80
C VAL A 180 -5.76 -5.31 11.27
N SER A 181 -6.09 -5.57 12.53
CA SER A 181 -7.37 -5.15 13.07
C SER A 181 -7.41 -3.64 13.25
N LYS A 182 -8.52 -3.02 12.88
CA LYS A 182 -8.76 -1.58 13.05
C LYS A 182 -8.63 -1.16 14.51
N GLY A 183 -9.02 -2.04 15.44
CA GLY A 183 -8.84 -1.84 16.88
C GLY A 183 -7.37 -1.78 17.30
N LEU A 184 -6.50 -2.61 16.70
CA LEU A 184 -5.07 -2.57 16.97
C LEU A 184 -4.45 -1.27 16.44
N LEU A 185 -4.79 -0.91 15.19
CA LEU A 185 -4.34 0.33 14.56
C LEU A 185 -4.75 1.57 15.36
N SER A 186 -6.02 1.64 15.76
CA SER A 186 -6.55 2.72 16.61
C SER A 186 -5.86 2.82 17.97
N SER A 187 -5.34 1.69 18.49
CA SER A 187 -4.59 1.71 19.76
C SER A 187 -3.24 2.42 19.62
N TYR A 188 -2.63 2.40 18.44
CA TYR A 188 -1.37 3.08 18.16
C TYR A 188 -1.57 4.54 17.75
N THR A 189 -2.68 4.88 17.09
CA THR A 189 -2.98 6.28 16.73
C THR A 189 -3.44 7.12 17.93
N LYS A 190 -4.00 6.50 18.96
CA LYS A 190 -4.43 7.17 20.20
C LYS A 190 -3.31 7.30 21.25
N ASP A 191 -2.35 6.39 21.22
CA ASP A 191 -1.24 6.34 22.18
C ASP A 191 0.09 6.17 21.43
N ILE A 192 0.69 7.31 21.10
CA ILE A 192 1.96 7.36 20.38
C ILE A 192 3.12 6.80 21.23
N ASP A 193 3.04 6.87 22.55
CA ASP A 193 4.10 6.35 23.43
C ASP A 193 4.24 4.82 23.28
N LYS A 194 3.14 4.17 22.92
CA LYS A 194 3.11 2.73 22.61
C LYS A 194 3.90 2.39 21.35
N VAL A 195 3.92 3.29 20.35
CA VAL A 195 4.76 3.16 19.16
C VAL A 195 6.23 3.21 19.55
N TRP A 196 6.66 4.27 20.24
CA TRP A 196 8.06 4.49 20.61
C TRP A 196 8.64 3.43 21.54
N LYS A 197 7.80 2.72 22.31
CA LYS A 197 8.20 1.58 23.14
C LYS A 197 8.55 0.32 22.35
N ASP A 198 7.94 0.13 21.19
CA ASP A 198 8.01 -1.10 20.43
C ASP A 198 8.84 -0.96 19.12
N ILE A 199 9.04 0.26 18.63
CA ILE A 199 9.89 0.58 17.48
C ILE A 199 10.66 1.90 17.67
N GLY A 200 11.93 1.91 17.26
CA GLY A 200 12.76 3.12 17.23
C GLY A 200 12.99 3.59 15.80
N ILE A 201 12.67 4.85 15.52
CA ILE A 201 12.72 5.44 14.19
C ILE A 201 13.46 6.77 14.25
N ASP A 202 14.49 6.94 13.41
CA ASP A 202 15.25 8.18 13.27
C ASP A 202 15.20 8.70 11.84
N GLU A 203 15.60 9.96 11.63
CA GLU A 203 15.75 10.52 10.30
C GLU A 203 16.80 9.79 9.46
N TYR A 204 16.49 9.54 8.19
CA TYR A 204 17.46 9.12 7.20
C TYR A 204 17.77 10.26 6.25
N LYS A 205 18.96 10.87 6.40
CA LYS A 205 19.40 12.01 5.60
C LYS A 205 20.48 11.61 4.60
N VAL A 206 20.35 12.08 3.36
CA VAL A 206 21.38 11.96 2.32
C VAL A 206 21.77 13.37 1.88
N LYS A 207 23.05 13.72 1.97
CA LYS A 207 23.56 15.08 1.68
C LYS A 207 22.80 16.19 2.44
N GLY A 208 22.45 15.92 3.70
CA GLY A 208 21.72 16.85 4.57
C GLY A 208 20.20 16.94 4.32
N GLN A 209 19.69 16.29 3.26
CA GLN A 209 18.26 16.28 2.94
C GLN A 209 17.59 15.03 3.52
N LEU A 210 16.44 15.20 4.16
CA LEU A 210 15.64 14.10 4.67
C LEU A 210 15.07 13.30 3.49
N GLN A 211 15.35 12.00 3.49
CA GLN A 211 15.00 11.08 2.41
C GLN A 211 14.08 9.95 2.86
N GLY A 212 13.70 9.93 4.13
CA GLY A 212 12.93 8.86 4.75
C GLY A 212 13.25 8.74 6.22
N PHE A 213 12.79 7.64 6.82
CA PHE A 213 13.02 7.35 8.22
C PHE A 213 13.63 5.96 8.40
N LYS A 214 14.69 5.85 9.20
CA LYS A 214 15.41 4.59 9.43
C LYS A 214 14.91 3.93 10.70
N VAL A 215 14.61 2.64 10.61
CA VAL A 215 14.27 1.80 11.76
C VAL A 215 15.53 1.36 12.48
N ASN A 216 15.76 1.89 13.68
CA ASN A 216 16.95 1.60 14.49
C ASN A 216 16.81 0.32 15.32
N PHE A 217 15.60 0.05 15.80
CA PHE A 217 15.27 -1.19 16.49
C PHE A 217 13.79 -1.53 16.30
N VAL A 218 13.50 -2.82 16.38
CA VAL A 218 12.14 -3.35 16.50
C VAL A 218 12.16 -4.33 17.68
N LYS A 219 11.24 -4.15 18.62
CA LYS A 219 11.18 -5.00 19.81
C LYS A 219 10.66 -6.38 19.42
N LYS A 220 11.31 -7.43 19.92
CA LYS A 220 10.89 -8.81 19.70
C LYS A 220 9.51 -9.07 20.32
N GLY A 221 8.65 -9.77 19.60
CA GLY A 221 7.25 -10.06 19.93
C GLY A 221 6.29 -8.88 19.70
N SER A 222 6.79 -7.70 19.31
CA SER A 222 5.95 -6.54 19.04
C SER A 222 5.10 -6.72 17.80
N ASP A 223 4.08 -5.88 17.67
CA ASP A 223 3.24 -5.86 16.49
C ASP A 223 4.03 -5.40 15.25
N PHE A 224 5.03 -4.52 15.40
CA PHE A 224 5.92 -4.13 14.29
C PHE A 224 6.77 -5.31 13.75
N GLU A 225 7.28 -6.18 14.62
CA GLU A 225 7.95 -7.42 14.17
C GLU A 225 6.95 -8.34 13.45
N LYS A 226 5.75 -8.48 14.01
CA LYS A 226 4.66 -9.25 13.37
C LYS A 226 4.20 -8.63 12.06
N LEU A 227 4.44 -7.35 11.81
CA LEU A 227 4.22 -6.65 10.54
C LEU A 227 5.39 -6.81 9.56
N ASP A 228 6.44 -7.55 9.92
CA ASP A 228 7.69 -7.74 9.16
C ASP A 228 8.53 -6.47 9.03
N LEU A 229 8.37 -5.49 9.91
CA LEU A 229 9.37 -4.43 10.02
C LEU A 229 10.62 -4.95 10.73
N ARG A 230 11.78 -4.51 10.25
CA ARG A 230 13.08 -4.98 10.71
C ARG A 230 14.02 -3.82 10.99
N ARG A 231 14.95 -4.06 11.90
CA ARG A 231 16.08 -3.16 12.13
C ARG A 231 16.85 -2.95 10.82
N GLY A 232 17.14 -1.70 10.50
CA GLY A 232 17.86 -1.29 9.30
C GLY A 232 16.97 -0.94 8.11
N ASP A 233 15.66 -1.17 8.20
CA ASP A 233 14.73 -0.73 7.15
C ASP A 233 14.73 0.79 7.04
N ILE A 234 14.69 1.31 5.81
CA ILE A 234 14.50 2.73 5.52
C ILE A 234 13.09 2.90 4.96
N LEU A 235 12.20 3.54 5.70
CA LEU A 235 10.84 3.87 5.31
C LEU A 235 10.89 5.05 4.32
N LYS A 236 10.51 4.79 3.07
CA LYS A 236 10.59 5.76 1.96
C LYS A 236 9.25 6.40 1.65
N ALA A 237 8.18 5.62 1.61
CA ALA A 237 6.86 6.11 1.26
C ALA A 237 5.76 5.29 1.93
N VAL A 238 4.59 5.92 2.13
CA VAL A 238 3.36 5.23 2.53
C VAL A 238 2.25 5.57 1.57
N ASN A 239 1.56 4.56 1.05
CA ASN A 239 0.51 4.70 0.03
C ASN A 239 0.98 5.55 -1.18
N GLY A 240 2.25 5.40 -1.56
CA GLY A 240 2.88 6.16 -2.64
C GLY A 240 3.24 7.62 -2.30
N GLN A 241 2.98 8.08 -1.07
CA GLN A 241 3.42 9.40 -0.59
C GLN A 241 4.79 9.31 0.06
N GLU A 242 5.74 10.12 -0.40
CA GLU A 242 7.10 10.14 0.15
C GLU A 242 7.15 10.63 1.59
N LEU A 243 7.93 9.94 2.42
CA LEU A 243 8.24 10.32 3.79
C LEU A 243 9.49 11.22 3.86
N ASN A 244 9.54 12.26 3.01
CA ASN A 244 10.68 13.17 2.89
C ASN A 244 10.63 14.38 3.85
N SER A 245 9.60 14.47 4.70
CA SER A 245 9.42 15.53 5.69
C SER A 245 8.70 15.01 6.94
N TYR A 246 8.91 15.67 8.08
CA TYR A 246 8.13 15.42 9.30
C TYR A 246 6.63 15.64 9.07
N ASN A 247 6.26 16.65 8.28
CA ASN A 247 4.86 16.95 7.96
C ASN A 247 4.21 15.84 7.15
N ALA A 248 4.93 15.21 6.21
CA ALA A 248 4.43 14.06 5.46
C ALA A 248 4.16 12.87 6.40
N ALA A 249 5.10 12.54 7.28
CA ALA A 249 4.93 11.47 8.26
C ALA A 249 3.76 11.74 9.22
N PHE A 250 3.63 12.97 9.72
CA PHE A 250 2.57 13.34 10.65
C PHE A 250 1.19 13.40 9.98
N SER A 251 1.12 13.82 8.71
CA SER A 251 -0.13 13.77 7.94
C SER A 251 -0.61 12.33 7.78
N PHE A 252 0.30 11.41 7.41
CA PHE A 252 -0.04 10.00 7.31
C PHE A 252 -0.52 9.42 8.66
N TYR A 253 0.13 9.76 9.77
CA TYR A 253 -0.30 9.33 11.10
C TYR A 253 -1.75 9.72 11.42
N LYS A 254 -2.20 10.91 11.01
CA LYS A 254 -3.59 11.37 11.19
C LYS A 254 -4.57 10.62 10.29
N GLU A 255 -4.17 10.31 9.07
CA GLU A 255 -5.00 9.59 8.09
C GLU A 255 -5.08 8.09 8.38
N MET A 256 -4.17 7.55 9.20
CA MET A 256 -4.08 6.13 9.53
C MET A 256 -5.38 5.55 10.13
N GLU A 257 -6.22 6.35 10.79
CA GLU A 257 -7.47 5.86 11.39
C GLU A 257 -8.58 5.55 10.36
N SER A 258 -8.51 6.17 9.17
CA SER A 258 -9.55 6.08 8.14
C SER A 258 -9.18 5.18 6.96
N ILE A 259 -7.94 4.69 6.87
CA ILE A 259 -7.48 3.85 5.77
C ILE A 259 -7.93 2.40 5.92
N GLU A 260 -8.28 1.78 4.79
CA GLU A 260 -8.62 0.35 4.69
C GLU A 260 -7.43 -0.49 4.22
N ASN A 261 -6.46 0.14 3.55
CA ASN A 261 -5.27 -0.51 3.03
C ASN A 261 -4.05 0.39 3.26
N LEU A 262 -2.91 -0.24 3.54
CA LEU A 262 -1.62 0.42 3.76
C LEU A 262 -0.54 -0.28 2.94
N THR A 263 0.17 0.48 2.12
CA THR A 263 1.36 0.01 1.39
C THR A 263 2.56 0.83 1.85
N LEU A 264 3.54 0.16 2.44
CA LEU A 264 4.75 0.79 2.97
C LEU A 264 5.94 0.43 2.09
N SER A 265 6.46 1.42 1.36
CA SER A 265 7.66 1.25 0.54
C SER A 265 8.89 1.45 1.43
N ILE A 266 9.75 0.44 1.47
CA ILE A 266 10.97 0.41 2.28
C ILE A 266 12.20 0.06 1.44
N ILE A 267 13.38 0.45 1.93
CA ILE A 267 14.65 -0.11 1.48
C ILE A 267 15.18 -1.04 2.56
N ARG A 268 15.41 -2.30 2.21
CA ARG A 268 16.00 -3.33 3.07
C ARG A 268 17.16 -3.98 2.33
N ASN A 269 18.32 -4.05 2.96
CA ASN A 269 19.53 -4.61 2.33
C ASN A 269 19.82 -4.00 0.94
N ASN A 270 19.67 -2.68 0.81
CA ASN A 270 19.80 -1.94 -0.45
C ASN A 270 18.80 -2.31 -1.57
N GLN A 271 17.72 -3.04 -1.25
CA GLN A 271 16.65 -3.38 -2.19
C GLN A 271 15.37 -2.65 -1.80
N GLU A 272 14.72 -2.05 -2.78
CA GLU A 272 13.40 -1.43 -2.62
C GLU A 272 12.33 -2.52 -2.64
N MET A 273 11.43 -2.49 -1.65
CA MET A 273 10.36 -3.47 -1.48
C MET A 273 9.14 -2.84 -0.82
N GLU A 274 7.99 -3.48 -0.97
CA GLU A 274 6.72 -2.99 -0.42
C GLU A 274 6.16 -3.98 0.58
N LEU A 275 5.67 -3.46 1.71
CA LEU A 275 4.91 -4.21 2.70
C LEU A 275 3.45 -3.79 2.63
N GLU A 276 2.57 -4.75 2.38
CA GLU A 276 1.13 -4.52 2.20
C GLU A 276 0.34 -4.98 3.42
N TYR A 277 -0.61 -4.15 3.83
CA TYR A 277 -1.49 -4.41 4.97
C TYR A 277 -2.93 -4.09 4.63
N GLU A 278 -3.83 -5.00 5.01
CA GLU A 278 -5.28 -4.83 4.91
C GLU A 278 -5.84 -4.56 6.31
N ILE A 279 -6.68 -3.54 6.45
CA ILE A 279 -7.20 -3.07 7.74
C ILE A 279 -8.67 -3.46 7.85
N LYS A 280 -9.01 -4.27 8.87
CA LYS A 280 -10.35 -4.83 9.08
C LYS A 280 -10.91 -4.58 10.47
#